data_AF-A0A0K0FZS0-F1
#
_entry.id   AF-A0A0K0FZS0-F1
#
_cell.length_a   1.000
_cell.length_b   1.000
_cell.length_c   1.000
_cell.angle_alpha   90.00
_cell.angle_beta   90.00
_cell.angle_gamma   90.00
#
_symmetry.space_group_name_H-M   'P 1'
#
loop_
_entity.id
_entity.type
_entity.pdbx_description
1 polymer ?
#
loop_
_entity_poly.entity_id
_entity_poly.type
_entity_poly.pdbx_seq_one_letter_code
_entity_poly.pdbx_strand_id
1 'polypeptide(L)'
;MINIQVNWKFLTARPYGIILTGRMISSVTLTILMLSLRYKLHISEILTFINAFIGFWSIISLTAHFFNLQKNLSTVPDSYFYIPFAIVDFIFGIFGAILYTIETFIVFMGIINSYYYYLGDFLLILLTLVICIVSAVIFGYYSLLLHVQTQNIKDLPIKEMVIEGDKITYYTPSERNNEKTLILKTMTI
;
A
#
# COMPACT_ATOMS: atom_id res chain seq x y z
N MET A 1 -11.06 -26.53 -4.29
CA MET A 1 -10.42 -25.64 -5.28
C MET A 1 -10.84 -24.21 -4.95
N ILE A 2 -9.89 -23.32 -4.64
CA ILE A 2 -10.20 -21.95 -4.23
C ILE A 2 -10.66 -21.18 -5.47
N ASN A 3 -11.89 -20.67 -5.47
CA ASN A 3 -12.39 -19.82 -6.53
C ASN A 3 -11.98 -18.37 -6.23
N ILE A 4 -10.87 -17.92 -6.82
CA ILE A 4 -10.36 -16.56 -6.62
C ILE A 4 -11.25 -15.60 -7.41
N GLN A 5 -12.05 -14.79 -6.70
CA GLN A 5 -12.88 -13.77 -7.31
C GLN A 5 -12.08 -12.48 -7.53
N VAL A 6 -12.01 -12.04 -8.79
CA VAL A 6 -11.34 -10.79 -9.17
C VAL A 6 -12.27 -9.59 -8.90
N ASN A 7 -11.76 -8.59 -8.17
CA ASN A 7 -12.50 -7.35 -7.88
C ASN A 7 -11.94 -6.17 -8.68
N TRP A 8 -12.32 -6.07 -9.95
CA TRP A 8 -11.93 -4.96 -10.83
C TRP A 8 -12.35 -3.58 -10.31
N LYS A 9 -13.46 -3.50 -9.56
CA LYS A 9 -13.96 -2.25 -9.00
C LYS A 9 -13.06 -1.70 -7.90
N PHE A 10 -12.20 -2.54 -7.30
CA PHE A 10 -11.27 -2.14 -6.25
C PHE A 10 -10.35 -1.00 -6.72
N LEU A 11 -9.82 -1.06 -7.93
CA LEU A 11 -8.85 -0.06 -8.43
C LEU A 11 -9.38 1.38 -8.41
N THR A 12 -10.71 1.53 -8.55
CA THR A 12 -11.40 2.83 -8.59
C THR A 12 -12.22 3.12 -7.32
N ALA A 13 -12.26 2.17 -6.37
CA ALA A 13 -13.04 2.32 -5.15
C ALA A 13 -12.41 3.38 -4.24
N ARG A 14 -13.23 4.31 -3.72
CA ARG A 14 -12.79 5.37 -2.81
C ARG A 14 -13.14 5.02 -1.36
N PRO A 15 -12.25 5.27 -0.39
CA PRO A 15 -10.96 5.95 -0.55
C PRO A 15 -9.79 5.00 -0.83
N TYR A 16 -9.84 3.76 -0.35
CA TYR A 16 -8.65 2.90 -0.25
C TYR A 16 -8.13 2.42 -1.61
N GLY A 17 -9.03 2.06 -2.52
CA GLY A 17 -8.67 1.54 -3.84
C GLY A 17 -7.89 2.52 -4.70
N ILE A 18 -8.39 3.77 -4.80
CA ILE A 18 -7.69 4.85 -5.53
C ILE A 18 -6.34 5.16 -4.88
N ILE A 19 -6.29 5.21 -3.54
CA ILE A 19 -5.05 5.54 -2.82
C ILE A 19 -4.01 4.43 -3.00
N LEU A 20 -4.38 3.16 -2.90
CA LEU A 20 -3.49 2.01 -3.14
C LEU A 20 -3.00 1.97 -4.59
N THR A 21 -3.86 2.27 -5.54
CA THR A 21 -3.50 2.37 -6.96
C THR A 21 -2.52 3.52 -7.19
N GLY A 22 -2.81 4.71 -6.64
CA GLY A 22 -1.92 5.86 -6.68
C GLY A 22 -0.58 5.57 -6.01
N ARG A 23 -0.58 4.85 -4.90
CA ARG A 23 0.61 4.42 -4.15
C ARG A 23 1.52 3.53 -5.00
N MET A 24 0.93 2.58 -5.72
CA MET A 24 1.64 1.70 -6.63
C MET A 24 2.22 2.49 -7.81
N ILE A 25 1.40 3.32 -8.48
CA ILE A 25 1.85 4.12 -9.62
C ILE A 25 2.97 5.08 -9.22
N SER A 26 2.82 5.80 -8.10
CA SER A 26 3.79 6.80 -7.66
C SER A 26 5.12 6.15 -7.25
N SER A 27 5.10 5.07 -6.48
CA SER A 27 6.33 4.37 -6.04
C SER A 27 7.09 3.70 -7.19
N VAL A 28 6.39 3.10 -8.16
CA VAL A 28 7.02 2.52 -9.36
C VAL A 28 7.61 3.62 -10.24
N THR A 29 6.86 4.70 -10.48
CA THR A 29 7.35 5.86 -11.24
C THR A 29 8.60 6.45 -10.58
N LEU A 30 8.56 6.61 -9.26
CA LEU A 30 9.68 7.14 -8.51
C LEU A 30 10.93 6.24 -8.59
N THR A 31 10.75 4.93 -8.51
CA THR A 31 11.84 3.96 -8.67
C THR A 31 12.55 4.13 -10.02
N ILE A 32 11.78 4.29 -11.11
CA ILE A 32 12.33 4.49 -12.45
C ILE A 32 13.07 5.83 -12.55
N LEU A 33 12.49 6.90 -11.99
CA LEU A 33 13.09 8.23 -11.99
C LEU A 33 14.41 8.27 -11.20
N MET A 34 14.42 7.69 -9.99
CA MET A 34 15.61 7.62 -9.15
C MET A 34 16.72 6.78 -9.79
N LEU A 35 16.38 5.69 -10.48
CA LEU A 35 17.35 4.90 -11.26
C LEU A 35 17.95 5.73 -12.39
N SER A 36 17.12 6.50 -13.09
CA SER A 36 17.55 7.36 -14.22
C SER A 36 18.45 8.51 -13.76
N LEU A 37 18.22 9.03 -12.55
CA LEU A 37 18.97 10.15 -11.97
C LEU A 37 20.13 9.72 -11.06
N ARG A 38 20.32 8.42 -10.84
CA ARG A 38 21.24 7.87 -9.85
C ARG A 38 22.63 8.50 -9.89
N TYR A 39 23.23 8.55 -11.08
CA TYR A 39 24.58 9.10 -11.27
C TYR A 39 24.64 10.63 -11.16
N LYS A 40 23.53 11.33 -11.43
CA LYS A 40 23.47 12.80 -11.45
C LYS A 40 23.22 13.40 -10.08
N LEU A 41 22.50 12.67 -9.22
CA LEU A 41 22.18 13.05 -7.85
C LEU A 41 23.06 12.33 -6.81
N HIS A 42 24.07 11.57 -7.25
CA HIS A 42 24.92 10.73 -6.40
C HIS A 42 24.09 9.86 -5.42
N ILE A 43 22.96 9.35 -5.90
CA ILE A 43 22.06 8.54 -5.08
C ILE A 43 22.74 7.21 -4.75
N SER A 44 22.69 6.81 -3.48
CA SER A 44 23.26 5.55 -3.02
C SER A 44 22.52 4.34 -3.62
N GLU A 45 23.27 3.26 -3.83
CA GLU A 45 22.68 1.97 -4.27
C GLU A 45 21.64 1.46 -3.28
N ILE A 46 21.90 1.66 -1.99
CA ILE A 46 21.01 1.27 -0.90
C ILE A 46 19.66 1.97 -1.04
N LEU A 47 19.64 3.28 -1.30
CA LEU A 47 18.41 4.04 -1.46
C LEU A 47 17.62 3.58 -2.70
N THR A 48 18.32 3.29 -3.79
CA THR A 48 17.72 2.74 -5.02
C THR A 48 17.09 1.37 -4.76
N PHE A 49 17.78 0.50 -4.00
CA PHE A 49 17.27 -0.81 -3.61
C PHE A 49 16.03 -0.72 -2.72
N ILE A 50 16.04 0.18 -1.72
CA ILE A 50 14.88 0.40 -0.84
C ILE A 50 13.67 0.88 -1.65
N ASN A 51 13.87 1.81 -2.60
CA ASN A 51 12.80 2.25 -3.49
C ASN A 51 12.21 1.11 -4.31
N ALA A 52 13.06 0.30 -4.93
CA ALA A 52 12.62 -0.86 -5.68
C ALA A 52 11.84 -1.84 -4.80
N PHE A 53 12.29 -2.05 -3.55
CA PHE A 53 11.60 -2.90 -2.58
C PHE A 53 10.22 -2.35 -2.21
N ILE A 54 10.07 -1.05 -1.96
CA ILE A 54 8.78 -0.43 -1.65
C ILE A 54 7.84 -0.42 -2.87
N GLY A 55 8.39 -0.18 -4.07
CA GLY A 55 7.63 -0.29 -5.32
C GLY A 55 7.11 -1.71 -5.54
N PHE A 56 7.97 -2.71 -5.33
CA PHE A 56 7.59 -4.13 -5.39
C PHE A 56 6.52 -4.49 -4.36
N TRP A 57 6.68 -4.04 -3.11
CA TRP A 57 5.65 -4.22 -2.08
C TRP A 57 4.32 -3.58 -2.48
N SER A 58 4.33 -2.39 -3.07
CA SER A 58 3.12 -1.69 -3.49
C SER A 58 2.36 -2.45 -4.60
N ILE A 59 3.09 -3.12 -5.50
CA ILE A 59 2.51 -4.02 -6.51
C ILE A 59 1.86 -5.24 -5.85
N ILE A 60 2.58 -5.92 -4.94
CA ILE A 60 2.04 -7.06 -4.18
C ILE A 60 0.79 -6.66 -3.42
N SER A 61 0.85 -5.52 -2.74
CA SER A 61 -0.27 -4.97 -1.97
C SER A 61 -1.51 -4.79 -2.82
N LEU A 62 -1.41 -4.03 -3.91
CA LEU A 62 -2.54 -3.79 -4.80
C LEU A 62 -3.08 -5.10 -5.39
N THR A 63 -2.18 -6.00 -5.79
CA THR A 63 -2.56 -7.29 -6.38
C THR A 63 -3.34 -8.15 -5.39
N ALA A 64 -2.92 -8.18 -4.13
CA ALA A 64 -3.62 -8.93 -3.10
C ALA A 64 -5.05 -8.40 -2.84
N HIS A 65 -5.22 -7.08 -2.86
CA HIS A 65 -6.55 -6.46 -2.74
C HIS A 65 -7.39 -6.67 -4.01
N PHE A 66 -6.78 -6.61 -5.19
CA PHE A 66 -7.43 -6.86 -6.47
C PHE A 66 -8.01 -8.27 -6.59
N PHE A 67 -7.31 -9.27 -6.07
CA PHE A 67 -7.79 -10.66 -5.99
C PHE A 67 -8.59 -10.97 -4.72
N ASN A 68 -8.91 -9.94 -3.92
CA ASN A 68 -9.62 -10.05 -2.66
C ASN A 68 -9.04 -11.15 -1.76
N LEU A 69 -7.71 -11.29 -1.74
CA LEU A 69 -7.02 -12.40 -1.06
C LEU A 69 -7.34 -12.42 0.43
N GLN A 70 -7.52 -11.25 1.04
CA GLN A 70 -7.93 -11.14 2.45
C GLN A 70 -9.24 -11.87 2.75
N LYS A 71 -10.26 -11.69 1.90
CA LYS A 71 -11.57 -12.34 2.05
C LYS A 71 -11.53 -13.81 1.63
N ASN A 72 -10.87 -14.10 0.51
CA ASN A 72 -10.82 -15.45 -0.04
C ASN A 72 -10.02 -16.41 0.86
N LEU A 73 -8.96 -15.93 1.52
CA LEU A 73 -8.12 -16.74 2.42
C LEU A 73 -8.66 -16.82 3.85
N SER A 74 -9.49 -15.85 4.30
CA SER A 74 -10.14 -15.91 5.62
C SER A 74 -11.28 -16.92 5.68
N THR A 75 -11.93 -17.19 4.54
CA THR A 75 -13.03 -18.16 4.42
C THR A 75 -12.58 -19.63 4.35
N VAL A 76 -11.29 -19.91 4.19
CA VAL A 76 -10.77 -21.29 4.09
C VAL A 76 -10.39 -21.81 5.49
N PRO A 77 -10.95 -22.96 5.95
CA PRO A 77 -10.49 -23.60 7.18
C PRO A 77 -9.04 -24.09 7.02
N ASP A 78 -8.24 -23.99 8.09
CA ASP A 78 -6.81 -24.38 8.14
C ASP A 78 -5.83 -23.59 7.25
N SER A 79 -6.27 -22.45 6.72
CA SER A 79 -5.41 -21.46 6.04
C SER A 79 -4.72 -20.57 7.09
N TYR A 80 -3.41 -20.81 7.31
CA TYR A 80 -2.56 -20.06 8.24
C TYR A 80 -1.98 -18.74 7.66
N PHE A 81 -2.53 -18.22 6.57
CA PHE A 81 -2.14 -16.89 6.05
C PHE A 81 -3.00 -15.79 6.69
N TYR A 82 -2.95 -15.70 8.02
CA TYR A 82 -3.50 -14.59 8.81
C TYR A 82 -2.38 -13.61 9.18
N ILE A 83 -1.51 -13.25 8.21
CA ILE A 83 -0.72 -12.03 8.39
C ILE A 83 -1.71 -10.90 8.11
N PRO A 84 -1.98 -10.00 9.08
CA PRO A 84 -2.91 -8.92 8.84
C PRO A 84 -2.30 -7.98 7.82
N PHE A 85 -2.75 -8.15 6.59
CA PHE A 85 -2.22 -7.43 5.46
C PHE A 85 -2.32 -5.92 5.66
N ALA A 86 -3.36 -5.47 6.39
CA ALA A 86 -3.52 -4.10 6.86
C ALA A 86 -2.40 -3.62 7.81
N ILE A 87 -1.91 -4.45 8.74
CA ILE A 87 -0.78 -4.10 9.62
C ILE A 87 0.50 -3.94 8.79
N VAL A 88 0.76 -4.88 7.89
CA VAL A 88 1.95 -4.82 7.04
C VAL A 88 1.88 -3.58 6.14
N ASP A 89 0.74 -3.36 5.50
CA ASP A 89 0.49 -2.17 4.70
C ASP A 89 0.61 -0.85 5.49
N PHE A 90 0.24 -0.84 6.77
CA PHE A 90 0.38 0.31 7.66
C PHE A 90 1.86 0.60 7.98
N ILE A 91 2.64 -0.45 8.31
CA ILE A 91 4.08 -0.34 8.59
C ILE A 91 4.81 0.17 7.34
N PHE A 92 4.55 -0.43 6.18
CA PHE A 92 5.13 0.03 4.91
C PHE A 92 4.66 1.43 4.53
N GLY A 93 3.41 1.79 4.89
CA GLY A 93 2.88 3.15 4.71
C GLY A 93 3.67 4.19 5.51
N ILE A 94 3.93 3.94 6.80
CA ILE A 94 4.73 4.84 7.65
C ILE A 94 6.17 4.90 7.15
N PHE A 95 6.78 3.73 6.91
CA PHE A 95 8.17 3.66 6.47
C PHE A 95 8.38 4.38 5.13
N GLY A 96 7.47 4.16 4.17
CA GLY A 96 7.49 4.85 2.88
C GLY A 96 7.30 6.36 3.02
N ALA A 97 6.39 6.82 3.88
CA ALA A 97 6.19 8.26 4.11
C ALA A 97 7.46 8.94 4.64
N ILE A 98 8.14 8.33 5.62
CA ILE A 98 9.40 8.84 6.16
C ILE A 98 10.50 8.83 5.10
N LEU A 99 10.65 7.71 4.38
CA LEU A 99 11.66 7.57 3.34
C LEU A 99 11.48 8.64 2.25
N TYR A 100 10.29 8.77 1.67
CA TYR A 100 10.03 9.72 0.60
C TYR A 100 10.14 11.18 1.04
N THR A 101 9.93 11.46 2.33
CA THR A 101 10.23 12.77 2.92
C THR A 101 11.73 13.04 2.91
N ILE A 102 12.55 12.07 3.34
CA ILE A 102 14.02 12.17 3.28
C ILE A 102 14.50 12.33 1.83
N GLU A 103 13.94 11.55 0.90
CA GLU A 103 14.28 11.64 -0.53
C GLU A 103 13.92 12.98 -1.14
N THR A 104 12.80 13.58 -0.72
CA THR A 104 12.43 14.94 -1.12
C THR A 104 13.55 15.92 -0.76
N PHE A 105 14.11 15.83 0.45
CA PHE A 105 15.24 16.68 0.85
C PHE A 105 16.50 16.40 0.03
N ILE A 106 16.81 15.14 -0.26
CA ILE A 106 17.98 14.78 -1.09
C ILE A 106 17.85 15.36 -2.49
N VAL A 107 16.72 15.16 -3.15
CA VAL A 107 16.45 15.67 -4.51
C VAL A 107 16.45 17.19 -4.51
N PHE A 108 15.86 17.83 -3.51
CA PHE A 108 15.86 19.29 -3.36
C PHE A 108 17.27 19.87 -3.21
N MET A 109 18.10 19.27 -2.36
CA MET A 109 19.51 19.66 -2.22
C MET A 109 20.28 19.44 -3.52
N GLY A 110 19.95 18.40 -4.28
CA GLY A 110 20.49 18.15 -5.62
C GLY A 110 20.19 19.26 -6.62
N ILE A 111 18.99 19.86 -6.55
CA ILE A 111 18.61 21.03 -7.38
C ILE A 111 19.46 22.25 -6.99
N ILE A 112 19.61 22.53 -5.69
CA ILE A 112 20.36 23.70 -5.20
C ILE A 112 21.84 23.61 -5.54
N ASN A 113 22.44 22.43 -5.38
CA ASN A 113 23.89 22.26 -5.50
C ASN A 113 24.37 22.11 -6.94
N SER A 114 23.47 22.03 -7.91
CA SER A 114 23.84 21.74 -9.29
C SER A 114 23.71 22.97 -10.17
N TYR A 115 24.87 23.54 -10.49
CA TYR A 115 24.99 24.80 -11.24
C TYR A 115 24.88 24.63 -12.77
N TYR A 116 24.91 23.39 -13.30
CA TYR A 116 25.01 23.12 -14.75
C TYR A 116 24.13 21.95 -15.22
N TYR A 117 22.83 21.96 -14.92
CA TYR A 117 21.93 21.00 -15.56
C TYR A 117 21.49 21.48 -16.95
N TYR A 118 21.57 20.59 -17.94
CA TYR A 118 20.83 20.74 -19.17
C TYR A 118 19.33 20.78 -18.85
N LEU A 119 18.53 21.55 -19.61
CA LEU A 119 17.11 21.76 -19.35
C LEU A 119 16.33 20.44 -19.12
N GLY A 120 16.64 19.40 -19.89
CA GLY A 120 16.01 18.08 -19.73
C GLY A 120 16.28 17.43 -18.37
N ASP A 121 17.50 17.56 -17.84
CA ASP A 121 17.86 17.01 -16.53
C ASP A 121 17.20 17.78 -15.40
N PHE A 122 17.14 19.10 -15.52
CA PHE A 122 16.42 19.94 -14.58
C PHE A 122 14.93 19.56 -14.50
N LEU A 123 14.27 19.37 -15.65
CA LEU A 123 12.87 18.95 -15.70
C LEU A 123 12.68 17.54 -15.11
N LEU A 124 13.60 16.62 -15.37
CA LEU A 124 13.54 15.27 -14.81
C LEU A 124 13.69 15.27 -13.28
N ILE A 125 14.60 16.10 -12.75
CA ILE A 125 14.80 16.26 -11.30
C ILE A 125 13.58 16.95 -10.66
N LEU A 126 13.00 17.95 -11.31
CA LEU A 126 11.78 18.61 -10.84
C LEU A 126 10.60 17.64 -10.80
N LEU A 127 10.41 16.82 -11.85
CA LEU A 127 9.42 15.76 -11.86
C LEU A 127 9.64 14.76 -10.72
N THR A 128 10.89 14.36 -10.50
CA THR A 128 11.26 13.45 -9.41
C THR A 128 10.92 14.04 -8.05
N LEU A 129 11.20 15.34 -7.82
CA LEU A 129 10.83 16.04 -6.60
C LEU A 129 9.32 16.01 -6.36
N VAL A 130 8.52 16.33 -7.38
CA VAL A 130 7.05 16.31 -7.29
C VAL A 130 6.55 14.91 -6.97
N ILE A 131 7.07 13.87 -7.64
CA ILE A 131 6.66 12.48 -7.42
C ILE A 131 7.10 11.97 -6.03
N CYS A 132 8.25 12.40 -5.49
CA CYS A 132 8.64 12.15 -4.10
C CYS A 132 7.60 12.69 -3.11
N ILE A 133 7.22 13.96 -3.27
CA ILE A 133 6.23 14.62 -2.41
C ILE A 133 4.87 13.90 -2.49
N VAL A 134 4.41 13.62 -3.72
CA VAL A 134 3.16 12.88 -3.94
C VAL A 134 3.21 11.51 -3.28
N SER A 135 4.32 10.78 -3.40
CA SER A 135 4.49 9.47 -2.77
C SER A 135 4.47 9.58 -1.24
N ALA A 136 5.19 10.54 -0.65
CA ALA A 136 5.17 10.76 0.80
C ALA A 136 3.74 11.03 1.31
N VAL A 137 2.99 11.89 0.62
CA VAL A 137 1.60 12.22 0.97
C VAL A 137 0.68 11.01 0.82
N ILE A 138 0.75 10.27 -0.28
CA ILE A 138 -0.12 9.11 -0.51
C ILE A 138 0.15 8.00 0.52
N PHE A 139 1.41 7.70 0.81
CA PHE A 139 1.79 6.70 1.82
C PHE A 139 1.34 7.13 3.22
N GLY A 140 1.59 8.38 3.59
CA GLY A 140 1.18 8.93 4.89
C GLY A 140 -0.34 9.00 5.05
N TYR A 141 -1.05 9.46 4.01
CA TYR A 141 -2.51 9.57 4.02
C TYR A 141 -3.17 8.20 4.12
N TYR A 142 -2.65 7.19 3.41
CA TYR A 142 -3.14 5.83 3.54
C TYR A 142 -2.98 5.28 4.97
N SER A 143 -1.81 5.45 5.58
CA SER A 143 -1.58 5.04 6.98
C SER A 143 -2.48 5.80 7.95
N LEU A 144 -2.71 7.09 7.73
CA LEU A 144 -3.63 7.89 8.52
C LEU A 144 -5.06 7.35 8.45
N LEU A 145 -5.54 7.00 7.24
CA LEU A 145 -6.88 6.42 7.07
C LEU A 145 -7.02 5.10 7.83
N LEU A 146 -6.02 4.21 7.77
CA LEU A 146 -6.03 2.97 8.56
C LEU A 146 -6.05 3.26 10.06
N HIS A 147 -5.25 4.23 10.52
CA HIS A 147 -5.20 4.61 11.93
C HIS A 147 -6.52 5.16 12.44
N VAL A 148 -7.15 6.08 11.70
CA VAL A 148 -8.44 6.70 12.08
C VAL A 148 -9.54 5.65 12.21
N GLN A 149 -9.60 4.67 11.30
CA GLN A 149 -10.58 3.59 11.40
C GLN A 149 -10.35 2.70 12.63
N THR A 150 -9.09 2.49 13.00
CA THR A 150 -8.73 1.76 14.23
C THR A 150 -9.20 2.49 15.49
N GLN A 151 -9.09 3.82 15.51
CA GLN A 151 -9.51 4.63 16.67
C GLN A 151 -11.04 4.74 16.79
N ASN A 152 -11.76 4.74 15.67
CA ASN A 152 -13.23 4.80 15.67
C ASN A 152 -13.89 3.52 16.20
N ILE A 153 -13.20 2.38 16.12
CA ILE A 153 -13.73 1.07 16.54
C ILE A 153 -12.84 0.57 17.67
N LYS A 154 -13.09 1.11 18.88
CA LYS A 154 -12.28 0.96 20.10
C LYS A 154 -11.89 -0.48 20.48
N ASP A 155 -12.61 -1.49 19.99
CA ASP A 155 -12.48 -2.87 20.45
C ASP A 155 -11.93 -3.85 19.40
N LEU A 156 -11.67 -3.42 18.16
CA LEU A 156 -11.19 -4.32 17.09
C LEU A 156 -9.78 -3.93 16.60
N PRO A 157 -8.75 -4.72 16.91
CA PRO A 157 -7.37 -4.42 16.52
C PRO A 157 -7.16 -4.46 15.00
N ILE A 158 -6.17 -3.69 14.51
CA ILE A 158 -5.76 -3.62 13.07
C ILE A 158 -5.56 -5.01 12.44
N LYS A 159 -5.23 -5.99 13.29
CA LYS A 159 -5.01 -7.37 12.88
C LYS A 159 -6.24 -8.03 12.23
N GLU A 160 -7.44 -7.50 12.45
CA GLU A 160 -8.72 -8.10 12.03
C GLU A 160 -9.41 -7.31 10.90
N MET A 161 -8.76 -6.25 10.41
CA MET A 161 -9.30 -5.35 9.38
C MET A 161 -9.14 -5.95 7.98
N VAL A 162 -10.26 -6.00 7.25
CA VAL A 162 -10.33 -6.35 5.83
C VAL A 162 -10.72 -5.11 5.03
N ILE A 163 -9.92 -4.79 4.02
CA ILE A 163 -10.10 -3.58 3.21
C ILE A 163 -10.82 -3.98 1.92
N GLU A 164 -12.09 -3.57 1.79
CA GLU A 164 -12.92 -3.91 0.62
C GLU A 164 -12.88 -2.82 -0.48
N GLY A 165 -12.09 -1.77 -0.28
CA GLY A 165 -11.82 -0.69 -1.23
C GLY A 165 -12.60 0.59 -0.94
N ASP A 166 -13.88 0.48 -0.64
CA ASP A 166 -14.76 1.58 -0.21
C ASP A 166 -14.91 1.68 1.31
N LYS A 167 -14.86 0.53 1.98
CA LYS A 167 -15.02 0.39 3.43
C LYS A 167 -14.02 -0.60 4.01
N ILE A 168 -13.93 -0.56 5.34
CA ILE A 168 -13.22 -1.58 6.10
C ILE A 168 -14.26 -2.46 6.79
N THR A 169 -14.16 -3.77 6.59
CA THR A 169 -14.94 -4.79 7.29
C THR A 169 -14.04 -5.50 8.30
N TYR A 170 -14.65 -6.16 9.28
CA TYR A 170 -13.91 -6.90 10.31
C TYR A 170 -14.37 -8.35 10.30
N TYR A 171 -13.44 -9.29 10.31
CA TYR A 171 -13.78 -10.69 10.56
C TYR A 171 -13.65 -10.96 12.07
N THR A 172 -14.79 -10.98 12.78
CA THR A 172 -14.80 -11.45 14.17
C THR A 172 -14.92 -12.98 14.21
N PRO A 173 -14.17 -13.69 15.08
CA PRO A 173 -14.28 -15.15 15.20
C PRO A 173 -15.68 -15.65 15.57
N SER A 174 -16.54 -14.79 16.13
CA SER A 174 -17.92 -15.08 16.52
C SER A 174 -18.86 -15.35 15.33
N GLU A 175 -18.66 -14.72 14.18
CA GLU A 175 -19.51 -14.97 12.99
C GLU A 175 -19.30 -16.37 12.41
N ARG A 176 -18.09 -16.94 12.58
CA ARG A 176 -17.73 -18.30 12.15
C ARG A 176 -18.52 -19.39 12.89
N ASN A 177 -18.93 -19.13 14.14
CA ASN A 177 -19.75 -20.05 14.92
C ASN A 177 -21.23 -19.98 14.53
N ASN A 178 -21.74 -18.80 14.18
CA ASN A 178 -23.14 -18.66 13.76
C ASN A 178 -23.41 -19.27 12.39
N GLU A 179 -22.49 -19.13 11.42
CA GLU A 179 -22.61 -19.82 10.12
C GLU A 179 -22.54 -21.34 10.24
N LYS A 180 -21.62 -21.88 11.06
CA LYS A 180 -21.57 -23.33 11.33
C LYS A 180 -22.87 -23.83 11.98
N THR A 181 -23.46 -23.05 12.88
CA THR A 181 -24.71 -23.41 13.57
C THR A 181 -25.91 -23.36 12.63
N LEU A 182 -25.95 -22.40 11.70
CA LEU A 182 -26.99 -22.30 10.66
C LEU A 182 -26.92 -23.48 9.69
N ILE A 183 -25.73 -23.83 9.19
CA ILE A 183 -25.56 -24.96 8.25
C ILE A 183 -25.94 -26.30 8.90
N LEU A 184 -25.59 -26.50 10.18
CA LEU A 184 -26.00 -27.69 10.93
C LEU A 184 -27.52 -27.79 11.12
N LYS A 185 -28.21 -26.66 11.29
CA LYS A 185 -29.68 -26.60 11.38
C LYS A 185 -30.37 -26.89 10.05
N THR A 186 -29.79 -26.48 8.93
CA THR A 186 -30.36 -26.73 7.59
C THR A 186 -30.13 -28.16 7.11
N MET A 187 -29.13 -28.87 7.66
CA MET A 187 -28.85 -30.29 7.36
C MET A 187 -29.61 -31.27 8.27
N THR A 188 -30.38 -30.79 9.26
CA THR A 188 -31.16 -31.62 10.20
C THR A 188 -32.67 -31.61 9.95
N ILE A 189 -33.10 -31.26 8.73
CA ILE A 189 -34.49 -31.40 8.27
C ILE A 189 -34.56 -32.41 7.14
#